data_AF-A0A943NK37-F1
#
_entry.id   AF-A0A943NK37-F1
#
_cell.length_a   1.000
_cell.length_b   1.000
_cell.length_c   1.000
_cell.angle_alpha   90.00
_cell.angle_beta   90.00
_cell.angle_gamma   90.00
#
_symmetry.space_group_name_H-M   'P 1'
#
loop_
_entity.id
_entity.type
_entity.pdbx_description
1 polymer ?
#
loop_
_entity_poly.entity_id
_entity_poly.type
_entity_poly.pdbx_seq_one_letter_code
_entity_poly.pdbx_strand_id
1 'polypeptide(L)'
;MGMNAQAVIDKDGYVLYIGARADYSGLIQISGMGSSGYHVNQRLGEESDFNSRTMISLLEAVYSAGLEKEITGIDLGNPLSINMETASGVRIHLGQPDRAEEKLADFKTVLPTLRSMGHDTDGTLDLSAQGDPVYSPEKTAEPIAIATPEVTAEPNTTPDPNATPDPNATAQPSVTSTPEDTPMRTPGPTDAFSG
;
A
#
# COMPACT_ATOMS: atom_id res chain seq x y z
N MET A 1 3.57 -0.82 29.33
CA MET A 1 3.79 -1.32 27.96
C MET A 1 2.81 -2.47 27.76
N GLY A 2 1.68 -2.23 27.09
CA GLY A 2 0.78 -3.33 26.71
C GLY A 2 1.50 -4.17 25.66
N MET A 3 1.80 -5.43 25.96
CA MET A 3 2.30 -6.34 24.93
C MET A 3 1.20 -6.47 23.88
N ASN A 4 1.51 -6.18 22.62
CA ASN A 4 0.63 -6.55 21.50
C ASN A 4 0.58 -8.08 21.44
N ALA A 5 -0.32 -8.68 22.23
CA ALA A 5 -0.49 -10.12 22.26
C ALA A 5 -1.14 -10.54 20.94
N GLN A 6 -0.46 -11.43 20.21
CA GLN A 6 -1.00 -12.05 19.01
C GLN A 6 -1.54 -13.43 19.38
N ALA A 7 -2.69 -13.79 18.82
CA ALA A 7 -3.22 -15.14 18.89
C ALA A 7 -2.77 -15.93 17.65
N VAL A 8 -2.35 -17.17 17.86
CA VAL A 8 -2.12 -18.14 16.79
C VAL A 8 -3.24 -19.15 16.84
N ILE A 9 -3.90 -19.38 15.71
CA ILE A 9 -5.00 -20.31 15.58
C ILE A 9 -4.65 -21.42 14.58
N ASP A 10 -5.28 -22.59 14.71
CA ASP A 10 -5.27 -23.58 13.65
C ASP A 10 -6.33 -23.29 12.57
N LYS A 11 -6.30 -24.10 11.49
CA LYS A 11 -7.24 -23.99 10.37
C LYS A 11 -8.71 -24.23 10.76
N ASP A 12 -8.97 -24.88 11.89
CA ASP A 12 -10.30 -25.21 12.38
C ASP A 12 -10.82 -24.14 13.38
N GLY A 13 -10.02 -23.10 13.61
CA GLY A 13 -10.32 -21.94 14.43
C GLY A 13 -9.97 -22.07 15.91
N TYR A 14 -9.21 -23.08 16.31
CA TYR A 14 -8.79 -23.21 17.71
C TYR A 14 -7.58 -22.33 18.01
N VAL A 15 -7.66 -21.56 19.10
CA VAL A 15 -6.54 -20.76 19.61
C VAL A 15 -5.49 -21.69 20.23
N LEU A 16 -4.32 -21.75 19.59
CA LEU A 16 -3.19 -22.58 20.05
C LEU A 16 -2.26 -21.84 21.01
N TYR A 17 -2.08 -20.53 20.79
CA TYR A 17 -1.11 -19.73 21.52
C TYR A 17 -1.54 -18.26 21.58
N ILE A 18 -1.22 -17.59 22.69
CA ILE A 18 -1.42 -16.14 22.87
C ILE A 18 -0.14 -15.56 23.45
N GLY A 19 0.45 -14.59 22.76
CA GLY A 19 1.65 -13.90 23.21
C GLY A 19 2.56 -13.47 22.08
N ALA A 20 3.77 -13.05 22.45
CA ALA A 20 4.83 -12.71 21.50
C ALA A 20 5.68 -13.94 21.19
N ARG A 21 5.88 -14.23 19.91
CA ARG A 21 6.73 -15.29 19.40
C ARG A 21 7.93 -14.69 18.66
N ALA A 22 9.04 -15.43 18.64
CA ALA A 22 10.24 -15.01 17.92
C ALA A 22 10.07 -15.09 16.39
N ASP A 23 9.17 -15.93 15.90
CA ASP A 23 8.96 -16.17 14.47
C ASP A 23 7.49 -16.54 14.18
N TYR A 24 6.91 -15.85 13.20
CA TYR A 24 5.56 -16.06 12.66
C TYR A 24 5.61 -16.43 11.16
N SER A 25 6.81 -16.72 10.62
CA SER A 25 6.97 -17.09 9.22
C SER A 25 6.11 -18.28 8.83
N GLY A 26 5.53 -18.23 7.63
CA GLY A 26 4.63 -19.26 7.11
C GLY A 26 3.22 -19.25 7.68
N LEU A 27 2.88 -18.30 8.56
CA LEU A 27 1.50 -18.05 8.99
C LEU A 27 0.87 -16.93 8.17
N ILE A 28 -0.44 -17.04 7.92
CA ILE A 28 -1.23 -15.94 7.38
C ILE A 28 -1.46 -14.94 8.50
N GLN A 29 -1.03 -13.70 8.30
CA GLN A 29 -1.28 -12.63 9.25
C GLN A 29 -2.71 -12.09 9.07
N ILE A 30 -3.45 -12.01 10.17
CA ILE A 30 -4.80 -11.44 10.16
C ILE A 30 -4.81 -10.19 11.03
N SER A 31 -5.19 -9.06 10.45
CA SER A 31 -5.21 -7.76 11.11
C SER A 31 -6.63 -7.20 11.20
N GLY A 32 -6.81 -6.11 11.94
CA GLY A 32 -8.12 -5.44 12.10
C GLY A 32 -9.10 -6.14 13.03
N MET A 33 -8.70 -7.24 13.67
CA MET A 33 -9.47 -7.90 14.73
C MET A 33 -9.11 -7.36 16.12
N GLY A 34 -10.07 -7.40 17.05
CA GLY A 34 -9.81 -7.10 18.45
C GLY A 34 -8.88 -8.16 19.07
N SER A 35 -7.83 -7.74 19.77
CA SER A 35 -6.81 -8.64 20.34
C SER A 35 -7.17 -9.19 21.73
N SER A 36 -8.32 -8.81 22.29
CA SER A 36 -8.70 -9.12 23.68
C SER A 36 -9.81 -10.14 23.77
N GLY A 37 -9.76 -10.99 24.80
CA GLY A 37 -10.84 -11.92 25.14
C GLY A 37 -10.69 -13.32 24.56
N TYR A 38 -9.61 -13.59 23.84
CA TYR A 38 -9.27 -14.94 23.41
C TYR A 38 -8.66 -15.77 24.54
N HIS A 39 -8.99 -17.05 24.57
CA HIS A 39 -8.41 -18.04 25.47
C HIS A 39 -7.79 -19.19 24.67
N VAL A 40 -6.67 -19.74 25.14
CA VAL A 40 -6.08 -20.95 24.54
C VAL A 40 -7.08 -22.11 24.62
N ASN A 41 -7.16 -22.91 23.55
CA ASN A 41 -8.16 -23.96 23.28
C ASN A 41 -9.60 -23.46 23.03
N GLN A 42 -9.83 -22.15 22.96
CA GLN A 42 -11.11 -21.63 22.51
C GLN A 42 -11.27 -21.86 21.01
N ARG A 43 -12.45 -22.33 20.59
CA ARG A 43 -12.83 -22.34 19.18
C ARG A 43 -13.47 -21.01 18.79
N LEU A 44 -12.88 -20.33 17.81
CA LEU A 44 -13.42 -19.10 17.24
C LEU A 44 -14.44 -19.44 16.14
N GLY A 45 -15.41 -18.55 15.92
CA GLY A 45 -16.44 -18.69 14.88
C GLY A 45 -17.85 -18.90 15.43
N GLU A 46 -18.31 -20.15 15.58
CA GLU A 46 -19.72 -20.52 15.80
C GLU A 46 -20.42 -19.73 16.91
N GLU A 47 -19.78 -19.57 18.07
CA GLU A 47 -20.32 -18.77 19.18
C GLU A 47 -19.64 -17.39 19.34
N SER A 48 -18.73 -17.05 18.42
CA SER A 48 -17.95 -15.80 18.46
C SER A 48 -18.66 -14.64 17.76
N ASP A 49 -18.06 -13.46 17.76
CA ASP A 49 -18.55 -12.29 17.04
C ASP A 49 -18.49 -12.47 15.50
N PHE A 50 -19.08 -11.50 14.79
CA PHE A 50 -19.13 -11.51 13.32
C PHE A 50 -17.74 -11.56 12.66
N ASN A 51 -16.74 -10.83 13.18
CA ASN A 51 -15.41 -10.79 12.59
C ASN A 51 -14.72 -12.15 12.72
N SER A 52 -14.85 -12.79 13.89
CA SER A 52 -14.33 -14.14 14.11
C SER A 52 -14.96 -15.17 13.15
N ARG A 53 -16.27 -15.10 12.88
CA ARG A 53 -16.92 -15.97 11.89
C ARG A 53 -16.41 -15.72 10.48
N THR A 54 -16.37 -14.46 10.08
CA THR A 54 -15.87 -14.03 8.77
C THR A 54 -14.42 -14.50 8.57
N MET A 55 -13.56 -14.33 9.58
CA MET A 55 -12.19 -14.83 9.55
C MET A 55 -12.12 -16.33 9.25
N ILE A 56 -12.88 -17.15 9.99
CA ILE A 56 -12.86 -18.61 9.81
C ILE A 56 -13.34 -19.00 8.41
N SER A 57 -14.43 -18.40 7.93
CA SER A 57 -14.93 -18.66 6.57
C SER A 57 -13.93 -18.26 5.48
N LEU A 58 -13.19 -17.16 5.65
CA LEU A 58 -12.16 -16.75 4.70
C LEU A 58 -10.96 -17.70 4.72
N LEU A 59 -10.52 -18.13 5.90
CA LEU A 59 -9.44 -19.11 6.01
C LEU A 59 -9.84 -20.42 5.33
N GLU A 60 -11.05 -20.90 5.57
CA GLU A 60 -11.60 -22.08 4.90
C GLU A 60 -11.56 -21.94 3.37
N ALA A 61 -11.96 -20.78 2.85
CA ALA A 61 -11.91 -20.50 1.41
C ALA A 61 -10.46 -20.48 0.87
N VAL A 62 -9.51 -19.86 1.58
CA VAL A 62 -8.09 -19.84 1.21
C VAL A 62 -7.50 -21.25 1.17
N TYR A 63 -7.73 -22.07 2.21
CA TYR A 63 -7.24 -23.45 2.26
C TYR A 63 -7.92 -24.33 1.21
N SER A 64 -9.22 -24.16 0.97
CA SER A 64 -9.96 -24.91 -0.05
C SER A 64 -9.48 -24.59 -1.46
N ALA A 65 -9.09 -23.34 -1.71
CA ALA A 65 -8.48 -22.93 -2.97
C ALA A 65 -7.01 -23.39 -3.11
N GLY A 66 -6.36 -23.83 -2.03
CA GLY A 66 -4.94 -24.18 -1.99
C GLY A 66 -4.02 -22.97 -2.13
N LEU A 67 -4.45 -21.84 -1.55
CA LEU A 67 -3.77 -20.55 -1.64
C LEU A 67 -3.01 -20.19 -0.35
N GLU A 68 -2.83 -21.11 0.59
CA GLU A 68 -2.19 -20.87 1.89
C GLU A 68 -0.71 -20.48 1.81
N LYS A 69 -0.07 -20.72 0.66
CA LYS A 69 1.31 -20.28 0.38
C LYS A 69 1.36 -18.97 -0.41
N GLU A 70 0.25 -18.59 -1.02
CA GLU A 70 0.15 -17.38 -1.83
C GLU A 70 -0.41 -16.23 -1.00
N ILE A 71 -1.45 -16.44 -0.18
CA ILE A 71 -2.00 -15.41 0.71
C ILE A 71 -1.16 -15.34 1.98
N THR A 72 -0.63 -14.17 2.28
CA THR A 72 0.22 -13.90 3.45
C THR A 72 -0.47 -13.00 4.48
N GLY A 73 -1.42 -12.18 4.04
CA GLY A 73 -2.12 -11.22 4.88
C GLY A 73 -3.61 -11.13 4.57
N ILE A 74 -4.43 -10.92 5.59
CA ILE A 74 -5.86 -10.60 5.48
C ILE A 74 -6.17 -9.43 6.42
N ASP A 75 -6.69 -8.34 5.86
CA ASP A 75 -7.16 -7.18 6.63
C ASP A 75 -8.67 -7.27 6.86
N LEU A 76 -9.05 -7.48 8.13
CA LEU A 76 -10.44 -7.51 8.59
C LEU A 76 -10.87 -6.22 9.32
N GLY A 77 -10.11 -5.13 9.19
CA GLY A 77 -10.43 -3.86 9.82
C GLY A 77 -11.78 -3.29 9.36
N ASN A 78 -12.16 -3.61 8.12
CA ASN A 78 -13.52 -3.44 7.62
C ASN A 78 -14.02 -4.77 7.04
N PRO A 79 -14.87 -5.54 7.76
CA PRO A 79 -15.31 -6.85 7.30
C PRO A 79 -16.28 -6.78 6.11
N LEU A 80 -16.69 -5.58 5.69
CA LEU A 80 -17.48 -5.31 4.48
C LEU A 80 -16.61 -4.93 3.27
N SER A 81 -15.30 -4.76 3.47
CA SER A 81 -14.35 -4.46 2.41
C SER A 81 -12.99 -5.00 2.77
N ILE A 82 -12.84 -6.30 2.60
CA ILE A 82 -11.66 -7.07 2.97
C ILE A 82 -10.60 -6.91 1.90
N ASN A 83 -9.36 -6.71 2.36
CA ASN A 83 -8.18 -6.75 1.51
C ASN A 83 -7.30 -7.95 1.90
N MET A 84 -6.59 -8.52 0.93
CA MET A 84 -5.61 -9.56 1.16
C MET A 84 -4.27 -9.21 0.52
N GLU A 85 -3.20 -9.68 1.13
CA GLU A 85 -1.84 -9.56 0.63
C GLU A 85 -1.35 -10.91 0.13
N THR A 86 -0.62 -10.91 -0.98
CA THR A 86 0.00 -12.12 -1.52
C THR A 86 1.51 -12.11 -1.29
N ALA A 87 2.12 -13.29 -1.31
CA ALA A 87 3.57 -13.49 -1.28
C ALA A 87 4.26 -12.91 -2.53
N SER A 88 3.52 -12.81 -3.63
CA SER A 88 4.01 -12.27 -4.90
C SER A 88 4.03 -10.73 -4.91
N GLY A 89 3.15 -10.07 -4.15
CA GLY A 89 3.07 -8.61 -4.00
C GLY A 89 1.80 -7.99 -4.59
N VAL A 90 1.02 -8.77 -5.35
CA VAL A 90 -0.33 -8.37 -5.80
C VAL A 90 -1.26 -8.26 -4.59
N ARG A 91 -1.94 -7.12 -4.44
CA ARG A 91 -3.02 -7.00 -3.44
C ARG A 91 -4.33 -7.49 -4.02
N ILE A 92 -5.17 -8.06 -3.18
CA ILE A 92 -6.52 -8.48 -3.57
C ILE A 92 -7.52 -7.61 -2.82
N HIS A 93 -8.40 -6.95 -3.55
CA HIS A 93 -9.60 -6.34 -2.97
C HIS A 93 -10.75 -7.34 -3.11
N LEU A 94 -11.02 -8.08 -2.04
CA LEU A 94 -12.09 -9.10 -2.02
C LEU A 94 -13.47 -8.44 -1.87
N GLY A 95 -13.51 -7.28 -1.21
CA GLY A 95 -14.75 -6.61 -0.86
C GLY A 95 -15.49 -7.37 0.24
N GLN A 96 -16.76 -7.69 0.00
CA GLN A 96 -17.57 -8.48 0.91
C GLN A 96 -17.07 -9.93 0.97
N PRO A 97 -17.20 -10.63 2.12
CA PRO A 97 -16.75 -12.02 2.27
C PRO A 97 -17.69 -13.03 1.58
N ASP A 98 -18.79 -12.57 1.00
CA ASP A 98 -19.68 -13.42 0.23
C ASP A 98 -18.93 -14.02 -0.96
N ARG A 99 -19.24 -15.29 -1.27
CA ARG A 99 -18.66 -16.01 -2.41
C ARG A 99 -17.12 -16.01 -2.39
N ALA A 100 -16.49 -15.94 -1.21
CA ALA A 100 -15.04 -15.90 -1.08
C ALA A 100 -14.36 -17.08 -1.80
N GLU A 101 -14.92 -18.29 -1.73
CA GLU A 101 -14.42 -19.45 -2.46
C GLU A 101 -14.37 -19.24 -3.98
N GLU A 102 -15.44 -18.69 -4.55
CA GLU A 102 -15.53 -18.39 -5.99
C GLU A 102 -14.51 -17.31 -6.38
N LYS A 103 -14.47 -16.20 -5.63
CA LYS A 103 -13.53 -15.10 -5.85
C LYS A 103 -12.08 -15.59 -5.78
N LEU A 104 -11.73 -16.41 -4.80
CA LEU A 104 -10.38 -16.96 -4.65
C LEU A 104 -10.05 -18.01 -5.73
N ALA A 105 -11.04 -18.75 -6.24
CA ALA A 105 -10.86 -19.60 -7.42
C ALA A 105 -10.59 -18.78 -8.68
N ASP A 106 -11.26 -17.63 -8.85
CA ASP A 106 -11.00 -16.70 -9.94
C ASP A 106 -9.58 -16.13 -9.84
N PHE A 107 -9.17 -15.68 -8.64
CA PHE A 107 -7.79 -15.25 -8.38
C PHE A 107 -6.77 -16.31 -8.82
N LYS A 108 -6.95 -17.55 -8.39
CA LYS A 108 -6.08 -18.68 -8.75
C LYS A 108 -6.00 -18.89 -10.27
N THR A 109 -7.09 -18.65 -10.98
CA THR A 109 -7.18 -18.81 -12.43
C THR A 109 -6.47 -17.68 -13.18
N VAL A 110 -6.54 -16.44 -12.68
CA VAL A 110 -5.90 -15.28 -13.33
C VAL A 110 -4.42 -15.14 -13.00
N LEU A 111 -3.96 -15.73 -11.89
CA LEU A 111 -2.59 -15.61 -11.40
C LEU A 111 -1.53 -16.00 -12.46
N PRO A 112 -1.63 -17.14 -13.17
CA PRO A 112 -0.68 -17.50 -14.23
C PRO A 112 -0.65 -16.47 -15.37
N THR A 113 -1.80 -15.85 -15.67
CA THR A 113 -1.90 -14.82 -16.71
C THR A 113 -1.16 -13.55 -16.26
N LEU A 114 -1.39 -13.08 -15.03
CA LEU A 114 -0.65 -11.95 -14.46
C LEU A 114 0.87 -12.19 -14.48
N ARG A 115 1.30 -13.40 -14.09
CA ARG A 115 2.71 -13.83 -14.17
C ARG A 115 3.27 -13.76 -15.58
N SER A 116 2.52 -14.24 -16.57
CA SER A 116 2.99 -14.22 -17.97
C SER A 116 3.09 -12.80 -18.55
N MET A 117 2.36 -11.84 -18.00
CA MET A 117 2.41 -10.43 -18.36
C MET A 117 3.42 -9.63 -17.53
N GLY A 118 4.05 -10.22 -16.51
CA GLY A 118 4.96 -9.51 -15.59
C GLY A 118 4.27 -8.57 -14.61
N HIS A 119 3.00 -8.87 -14.29
CA HIS A 119 2.14 -8.10 -13.37
C HIS A 119 1.87 -8.84 -12.06
N ASP A 120 2.72 -9.80 -11.69
CA ASP A 120 2.58 -10.62 -10.50
C ASP A 120 3.33 -10.06 -9.28
N THR A 121 4.03 -8.93 -9.40
CA THR A 121 4.83 -8.37 -8.31
C THR A 121 4.22 -7.16 -7.61
N ASP A 122 3.18 -6.57 -8.19
CA ASP A 122 2.53 -5.36 -7.69
C ASP A 122 1.08 -5.24 -8.20
N GLY A 123 0.44 -4.13 -7.84
CA GLY A 123 -0.91 -3.79 -8.27
C GLY A 123 -2.00 -4.38 -7.37
N THR A 124 -3.24 -4.18 -7.79
CA THR A 124 -4.44 -4.64 -7.09
C THR A 124 -5.33 -5.41 -8.05
N LEU A 125 -5.70 -6.62 -7.66
CA LEU A 125 -6.77 -7.38 -8.30
C LEU A 125 -8.08 -7.17 -7.52
N ASP A 126 -9.05 -6.55 -8.16
CA ASP A 126 -10.40 -6.35 -7.64
C ASP A 126 -11.29 -7.56 -7.98
N LEU A 127 -11.83 -8.18 -6.92
CA LEU A 127 -12.76 -9.31 -6.95
C LEU A 127 -14.09 -8.97 -6.24
N SER A 128 -14.29 -7.71 -5.86
CA SER A 128 -15.40 -7.27 -5.04
C SER A 128 -16.73 -7.25 -5.79
N ALA A 129 -16.67 -7.01 -7.10
CA ALA A 129 -17.84 -7.00 -7.97
C ALA A 129 -18.18 -8.39 -8.49
N GLN A 130 -19.44 -8.59 -8.88
CA GLN A 130 -19.84 -9.80 -9.60
C GLN A 130 -19.42 -9.67 -11.06
N GLY A 131 -18.62 -10.62 -11.55
CA GLY A 131 -18.12 -10.65 -12.93
C GLY A 131 -16.63 -10.99 -12.98
N ASP A 132 -15.99 -10.58 -14.06
CA ASP A 132 -14.57 -10.87 -14.28
C ASP A 132 -13.66 -10.05 -13.34
N PRO A 133 -12.58 -10.64 -12.80
CA PRO A 133 -11.57 -9.92 -12.02
C PRO A 133 -10.97 -8.74 -12.78
N VAL A 134 -10.77 -7.61 -12.09
CA VAL A 134 -10.17 -6.42 -12.69
C VAL A 134 -8.82 -6.14 -12.05
N TYR A 135 -7.76 -6.14 -12.86
CA TYR A 135 -6.41 -5.80 -12.39
C TYR A 135 -6.08 -4.33 -12.63
N SER A 136 -5.54 -3.68 -11.61
CA SER A 136 -5.02 -2.31 -11.64
C SER A 136 -3.53 -2.33 -11.29
N PRO A 137 -2.61 -2.05 -12.23
CA PRO A 137 -1.17 -2.00 -11.93
C PRO A 137 -0.85 -0.87 -10.95
N GLU A 138 0.20 -1.02 -10.14
CA GLU A 138 0.68 0.12 -9.37
C GLU A 138 1.22 1.20 -10.32
N LYS A 139 0.94 2.46 -9.98
CA LYS A 139 1.40 3.59 -10.78
C LYS A 139 2.90 3.76 -10.53
N THR A 140 3.74 3.29 -11.47
CA THR A 140 5.18 3.58 -11.44
C THR A 140 5.37 5.08 -11.39
N ALA A 141 6.05 5.59 -10.36
CA ALA A 141 6.40 7.00 -10.29
C ALA A 141 7.15 7.37 -11.57
N GLU A 142 6.65 8.38 -12.29
CA GLU A 142 7.30 8.84 -13.51
C GLU A 142 8.77 9.23 -13.19
N PRO A 143 9.74 8.87 -14.05
CA PRO A 143 11.12 9.21 -13.81
C PRO A 143 11.25 10.72 -13.65
N ILE A 144 11.81 11.15 -12.52
CA ILE A 144 12.15 12.54 -12.26
C ILE A 144 13.05 12.98 -13.43
N ALA A 145 12.59 13.94 -14.24
CA ALA A 145 13.40 14.46 -15.32
C ALA A 145 14.71 15.02 -14.72
N ILE A 146 15.82 14.32 -14.95
CA ILE A 146 17.14 14.84 -14.64
C ILE A 146 17.30 16.06 -15.53
N ALA A 147 17.37 17.25 -14.91
CA ALA A 147 17.62 18.50 -15.62
C ALA A 147 18.82 18.28 -16.55
N THR A 148 18.59 18.49 -17.84
CA THR A 148 19.63 18.43 -18.86
C THR A 148 20.73 19.41 -18.43
N PRO A 149 22.03 19.04 -18.44
CA PRO A 149 23.08 19.98 -18.08
C PRO A 149 22.98 21.19 -19.00
N GLU A 150 22.87 22.37 -18.37
CA GLU A 150 22.76 23.66 -19.02
C GLU A 150 23.92 23.81 -20.03
N VAL A 151 23.56 24.06 -21.30
CA VAL A 151 24.52 24.27 -22.38
C VAL A 151 25.45 25.40 -21.97
N THR A 152 26.73 25.07 -21.78
CA THR A 152 27.79 26.03 -21.48
C THR A 152 27.80 27.12 -22.56
N ALA A 153 27.72 28.38 -22.12
CA ALA A 153 27.66 29.56 -22.96
C ALA A 153 28.59 29.50 -24.18
N GLU A 154 28.04 29.84 -25.36
CA GLU A 154 28.81 30.07 -26.59
C GLU A 154 29.88 31.14 -26.33
N PRO A 155 31.13 30.96 -26.83
CA PRO A 155 32.18 31.96 -26.65
C PRO A 155 31.82 33.23 -27.45
N ASN A 156 31.85 34.33 -26.71
CA ASN A 156 31.53 35.70 -27.11
C ASN A 156 31.85 36.08 -28.56
N THR A 157 30.91 36.79 -29.16
CA THR A 157 31.09 37.60 -30.36
C THR A 157 32.25 38.60 -30.18
N THR A 158 33.17 38.62 -31.14
CA THR A 158 34.24 39.63 -31.23
C THR A 158 33.63 41.02 -31.45
N PRO A 159 33.95 42.05 -30.64
CA PRO A 159 33.52 43.42 -30.92
C PRO A 159 34.25 43.98 -32.14
N ASP A 160 33.51 44.66 -33.03
CA ASP A 160 34.03 45.40 -34.18
C ASP A 160 34.96 46.54 -33.71
N PRO A 161 36.19 46.69 -34.24
CA PRO A 161 37.20 47.61 -33.71
C PRO A 161 36.91 49.11 -33.92
N ASN A 162 35.77 49.50 -34.47
CA ASN A 162 35.50 50.90 -34.85
C ASN A 162 34.27 51.56 -34.23
N ALA A 163 33.74 51.02 -33.14
CA ALA A 163 32.70 51.68 -32.35
C ALA A 163 33.31 52.44 -31.17
N THR A 164 33.43 53.77 -31.28
CA THR A 164 33.70 54.66 -30.15
C THR A 164 32.52 54.59 -29.17
N PRO A 165 32.71 54.28 -27.87
CA PRO A 165 31.62 54.29 -26.91
C PRO A 165 31.12 55.72 -26.65
N ASP A 166 29.82 55.93 -26.83
CA ASP A 166 29.12 57.16 -26.44
C ASP A 166 29.02 57.20 -24.89
N PRO A 167 29.50 58.25 -24.20
CA PRO A 167 29.67 58.25 -22.74
C PRO A 167 28.36 58.34 -21.92
N ASN A 168 27.18 58.17 -22.53
CA ASN A 168 25.91 58.39 -21.83
C ASN A 168 24.90 57.23 -21.90
N ALA A 169 25.35 55.99 -22.14
CA ALA A 169 24.51 54.81 -22.06
C ALA A 169 24.47 54.23 -20.63
N THR A 170 23.47 54.61 -19.87
CA THR A 170 23.12 54.01 -18.57
C THR A 170 22.79 52.53 -18.77
N ALA A 171 23.53 51.62 -18.13
CA ALA A 171 23.21 50.21 -18.12
C ALA A 171 21.89 49.99 -17.34
N GLN A 172 20.84 49.53 -18.04
CA GLN A 172 19.59 49.15 -17.42
C GLN A 172 19.72 47.70 -16.90
N PRO A 173 19.53 47.42 -15.60
CA PRO A 173 19.59 46.05 -15.10
C PRO A 173 18.41 45.25 -15.64
N SER A 174 18.72 44.11 -16.27
CA SER A 174 17.73 43.12 -16.67
C SER A 174 17.17 42.37 -15.45
N VAL A 175 15.86 42.15 -15.54
CA VAL A 175 14.92 41.60 -14.57
C VAL A 175 15.42 40.42 -13.71
N THR A 176 15.19 40.56 -12.40
CA THR A 176 15.30 39.52 -11.38
C THR A 176 14.24 38.44 -11.60
N SER A 177 14.66 37.17 -11.65
CA SER A 177 13.79 36.00 -11.67
C SER A 177 12.91 35.94 -10.42
N THR A 178 11.61 35.78 -10.61
CA THR A 178 10.62 35.51 -9.56
C THR A 178 10.85 34.11 -8.97
N PRO A 179 10.99 33.92 -7.65
CA PRO A 179 10.89 32.59 -7.05
C PRO A 179 9.40 32.23 -6.89
N GLU A 180 8.94 31.16 -7.55
CA GLU A 180 7.62 30.58 -7.31
C GLU A 180 7.60 29.67 -6.06
N ASP A 181 6.44 29.69 -5.43
CA ASP A 181 6.09 29.39 -4.05
C ASP A 181 6.60 28.07 -3.44
N THR A 182 7.10 28.19 -2.20
CA THR A 182 7.14 27.08 -1.24
C THR A 182 5.81 27.07 -0.46
N PRO A 183 4.99 26.01 -0.50
CA PRO A 183 3.84 25.92 0.40
C PRO A 183 4.31 25.73 1.84
N MET A 184 3.97 26.71 2.68
CA MET A 184 4.18 26.74 4.13
C MET A 184 3.62 25.50 4.83
N ARG A 185 4.43 24.90 5.71
CA ARG A 185 3.93 24.02 6.78
C ARG A 185 3.16 24.84 7.79
N THR A 186 1.93 24.44 8.11
CA THR A 186 1.18 24.91 9.28
C THR A 186 1.73 24.24 10.54
N PRO A 187 2.23 24.98 11.56
CA PRO A 187 2.44 24.42 12.89
C PRO A 187 1.11 24.41 13.65
N GLY A 188 0.81 23.31 14.34
CA GLY A 188 -0.35 23.20 15.22
C GLY A 188 -0.25 24.12 16.45
N PRO A 189 -1.38 24.46 17.11
CA PRO A 189 -1.38 25.33 18.28
C PRO A 189 -0.90 24.59 19.52
N THR A 190 0.02 25.21 20.28
CA THR A 190 0.36 24.81 21.65
C THR A 190 0.23 26.01 22.59
N ASP A 191 -0.58 25.78 23.63
CA ASP A 191 -0.69 26.40 24.95
C ASP A 191 -1.10 27.86 25.16
N ALA A 192 -2.10 28.02 26.04
CA ALA A 192 -2.30 29.22 26.84
C ALA A 192 -2.54 28.80 28.31
N PHE A 193 -1.48 28.92 29.12
CA PHE A 193 -1.58 29.18 30.56
C PHE A 193 -2.00 30.64 30.78
N SER A 194 -3.00 30.89 31.63
CA SER A 194 -3.03 31.97 32.65
C SER A 194 -4.40 32.01 33.35
N GLY A 195 -4.38 31.98 34.69
CA GLY A 195 -5.55 32.22 35.56
C GLY A 195 -5.60 31.30 36.76
#